data_AF-A0A2G5DJM3-F1
#
_entry.id   AF-A0A2G5DJM3-F1
#
_cell.length_a   1.000
_cell.length_b   1.000
_cell.length_c   1.000
_cell.angle_alpha   90.00
_cell.angle_beta   90.00
_cell.angle_gamma   90.00
#
_symmetry.space_group_name_H-M   'P 1'
#
loop_
_entity.id
_entity.type
_entity.pdbx_description
1 polymer ?
#
loop_
_entity_poly.entity_id
_entity_poly.type
_entity_poly.pdbx_seq_one_letter_code
_entity_poly.pdbx_strand_id
1 'polypeptide(L)'
;MEYLEEDYNKYWETKMFLQSEELDSWAWDEAFSGYYDSSSPDGAASSSVAAKNIISERNRRKKLNERLFALRSVVPNISKMDKASIIKDAIEYIQELHEQEKAIRAEILKLEDERLKNPIPIIDLEINASQSKTKKKRTSSSSCSSGGTTRSSSIDIVELRVSYVGEKTLYISLTCDKKTDTMVKLCQVFESLKLKIITANITSLSGKLLKTVFVEAEEEEKDQLKLKIEKAIATMSDPQSPLQ
;
A
#
# COMPACT_ATOMS: atom_id res chain seq x y z
N MET A 1 -5.21 -22.17 27.29
CA MET A 1 -3.79 -21.89 27.61
C MET A 1 -2.98 -21.80 26.31
N GLU A 2 -3.59 -21.27 25.23
CA GLU A 2 -3.04 -21.29 23.84
C GLU A 2 -2.67 -19.88 23.32
N TYR A 3 -2.86 -18.83 24.13
CA TYR A 3 -2.70 -17.43 23.68
C TYR A 3 -1.26 -16.89 23.71
N LEU A 4 -0.26 -17.71 24.10
CA LEU A 4 1.14 -17.28 24.24
C LEU A 4 2.06 -17.76 23.10
N GLU A 5 1.62 -18.70 22.27
CA GLU A 5 2.45 -19.25 21.19
C GLU A 5 2.43 -18.38 19.92
N GLU A 6 1.31 -17.68 19.64
CA GLU A 6 1.20 -16.80 18.48
C GLU A 6 2.11 -15.55 18.58
N ASP A 7 2.29 -15.00 19.78
CA ASP A 7 3.20 -13.86 20.02
C ASP A 7 4.67 -14.25 19.88
N TYR A 8 5.02 -15.52 20.13
CA TYR A 8 6.40 -16.00 19.99
C TYR A 8 6.79 -16.19 18.52
N ASN A 9 5.82 -16.44 17.64
CA ASN A 9 6.05 -16.60 16.21
C ASN A 9 6.38 -15.28 15.47
N LYS A 10 6.04 -14.11 16.02
CA LYS A 10 6.42 -12.82 15.41
C LYS A 10 7.81 -12.31 15.83
N TYR A 11 8.44 -12.99 16.79
CA TYR A 11 9.74 -12.58 17.33
C TYR A 11 10.88 -12.74 16.31
N TRP A 12 10.83 -13.75 15.44
CA TRP A 12 11.88 -14.01 14.46
C TRP A 12 11.75 -13.17 13.18
N GLU A 13 10.54 -12.75 12.77
CA GLU A 13 10.33 -11.84 11.62
C GLU A 13 10.88 -10.44 11.86
N THR A 14 10.63 -9.90 13.06
CA THR A 14 11.12 -8.58 13.47
C THR A 14 12.64 -8.51 13.49
N LYS A 15 13.30 -9.65 13.71
CA LYS A 15 14.76 -9.76 13.69
C LYS A 15 15.33 -9.62 12.27
N MET A 16 14.61 -10.10 11.25
CA MET A 16 15.04 -9.99 9.85
C MET A 16 14.95 -8.55 9.33
N PHE A 17 13.95 -7.79 9.76
CA PHE A 17 13.76 -6.40 9.33
C PHE A 17 14.88 -5.46 9.82
N LEU A 18 15.39 -5.66 11.04
CA LEU A 18 16.46 -4.83 11.62
C LEU A 18 17.88 -5.28 11.25
N GLN A 19 18.06 -6.53 10.83
CA GLN A 19 19.39 -7.06 10.52
C GLN A 19 19.87 -6.66 9.11
N SER A 20 18.94 -6.29 8.21
CA SER A 20 19.27 -5.75 6.89
C SER A 20 19.94 -4.37 6.94
N GLU A 21 19.68 -3.55 7.97
CA GLU A 21 20.38 -2.27 8.19
C GLU A 21 21.74 -2.45 8.90
N GLU A 22 21.98 -3.59 9.56
CA GLU A 22 23.24 -3.82 10.29
C GLU A 22 24.39 -4.30 9.39
N LEU A 23 24.12 -4.81 8.18
CA LEU A 23 25.17 -5.29 7.27
C LEU A 23 26.01 -4.16 6.65
N ASP A 24 25.46 -2.94 6.56
CA ASP A 24 26.14 -1.80 5.91
C ASP A 24 27.06 -1.03 6.87
N SER A 25 26.88 -1.21 8.18
CA SER A 25 27.69 -0.54 9.21
C SER A 25 28.95 -1.29 9.63
N TRP A 26 29.13 -2.55 9.19
CA TRP A 26 30.27 -3.38 9.65
C TRP A 26 31.45 -3.42 8.65
N ALA A 27 31.28 -2.85 7.45
CA ALA A 27 32.28 -2.95 6.37
C ALA A 27 33.37 -1.87 6.40
N TRP A 28 33.22 -0.78 7.18
CA TRP A 28 34.07 0.41 7.05
C TRP A 28 34.94 0.74 8.26
N ASP A 29 34.71 0.12 9.43
CA ASP A 29 35.46 0.45 10.65
C ASP A 29 36.74 -0.39 10.85
N GLU A 30 36.96 -1.44 10.04
CA GLU A 30 38.12 -2.34 10.19
C GLU A 30 39.36 -1.88 9.40
N ALA A 31 39.22 -0.89 8.51
CA ALA A 31 40.30 -0.46 7.60
C ALA A 31 41.19 0.69 8.12
N PHE A 32 40.96 1.25 9.32
CA PHE A 32 41.67 2.45 9.78
C PHE A 32 42.49 2.31 11.09
N SER A 33 42.74 1.09 11.59
CA SER A 33 43.51 0.89 12.84
C SER A 33 44.99 0.54 12.67
N GLY A 34 45.54 0.60 11.46
CA GLY A 34 46.94 0.25 11.19
C GLY A 34 47.91 1.43 11.27
N TYR A 35 48.29 1.88 12.47
CA TYR A 35 49.65 2.35 12.82
C TYR A 35 49.70 2.87 14.28
N TYR A 36 50.03 2.02 15.25
CA TYR A 36 50.61 2.49 16.50
C TYR A 36 51.79 1.57 16.85
N ASP A 37 52.94 1.96 16.33
CA ASP A 37 54.24 1.49 16.76
C ASP A 37 54.46 1.89 18.22
N SER A 38 54.39 0.92 19.13
CA SER A 38 54.96 1.04 20.47
C SER A 38 55.23 -0.33 21.05
N SER A 39 56.50 -0.71 20.93
CA SER A 39 57.12 -1.85 21.57
C SER A 39 57.07 -1.72 23.09
N SER A 40 56.28 -2.57 23.77
CA SER A 40 56.51 -3.00 25.17
C SER A 40 55.56 -4.15 25.54
N PRO A 41 56.06 -5.39 25.73
CA PRO A 41 55.26 -6.50 26.22
C PRO A 41 55.20 -6.46 27.75
N ASP A 42 54.24 -7.16 28.36
CA ASP A 42 54.06 -7.32 29.81
C ASP A 42 53.22 -6.22 30.50
N GLY A 43 51.93 -6.16 30.14
CA GLY A 43 50.89 -5.44 30.88
C GLY A 43 49.65 -5.06 30.05
N ALA A 44 49.78 -5.01 28.72
CA ALA A 44 48.79 -4.42 27.83
C ALA A 44 47.52 -5.26 27.57
N ALA A 45 47.52 -6.57 27.87
CA ALA A 45 46.39 -7.44 27.56
C ALA A 45 45.12 -7.09 28.37
N SER A 46 45.28 -6.71 29.64
CA SER A 46 44.15 -6.32 30.50
C SER A 46 43.57 -4.95 30.11
N SER A 47 44.42 -3.97 29.76
CA SER A 47 43.99 -2.64 29.31
C SER A 47 43.31 -2.67 27.94
N SER A 48 43.77 -3.52 27.03
CA SER A 48 43.16 -3.72 25.70
C SER A 48 41.75 -4.29 25.79
N VAL A 49 41.55 -5.32 26.63
CA VAL A 49 40.23 -5.93 26.84
C VAL A 49 39.28 -4.98 27.57
N ALA A 50 39.78 -4.23 28.56
CA ALA A 50 39.00 -3.18 29.24
C ALA A 50 38.58 -2.06 28.28
N ALA A 51 39.49 -1.59 27.41
CA ALA A 51 39.18 -0.58 26.40
C ALA A 51 38.12 -1.07 25.40
N LYS A 52 38.24 -2.32 24.92
CA LYS A 52 37.23 -2.95 24.05
C LYS A 52 35.86 -3.06 24.73
N ASN A 53 35.82 -3.42 26.01
CA ASN A 53 34.58 -3.49 26.79
C ASN A 53 33.92 -2.10 26.91
N ILE A 54 34.69 -1.06 27.19
CA ILE A 54 34.19 0.33 27.28
C ILE A 54 33.62 0.79 25.93
N ILE A 55 34.31 0.52 24.82
CA ILE A 55 33.86 0.88 23.48
C ILE A 55 32.58 0.12 23.13
N SER A 56 32.53 -1.19 23.41
CA SER A 56 31.36 -2.03 23.21
C SER A 56 30.14 -1.51 23.99
N GLU A 57 30.32 -1.16 25.27
CA GLU A 57 29.23 -0.61 26.10
C GLU A 57 28.75 0.75 25.60
N ARG A 58 29.66 1.61 25.12
CA ARG A 58 29.27 2.87 24.46
C ARG A 58 28.42 2.62 23.22
N ASN A 59 28.82 1.68 22.37
CA ASN A 59 28.07 1.36 21.16
C ASN A 59 26.68 0.79 21.49
N ARG A 60 26.59 -0.10 22.49
CA ARG A 60 25.32 -0.64 22.98
C ARG A 60 24.37 0.48 23.45
N ARG A 61 24.88 1.47 24.19
CA ARG A 61 24.09 2.63 24.65
C ARG A 61 23.66 3.54 23.50
N LYS A 62 24.54 3.75 22.52
CA LYS A 62 24.23 4.54 21.31
C LYS A 62 23.07 3.90 20.55
N LYS A 63 23.17 2.60 20.24
CA LYS A 63 22.12 1.81 19.56
C LYS A 63 20.79 1.81 20.32
N LEU A 64 20.83 1.69 21.65
CA LEU A 64 19.61 1.76 22.47
C LEU A 64 18.94 3.14 22.37
N ASN A 65 19.72 4.22 22.41
CA ASN A 65 19.19 5.57 22.29
C ASN A 65 18.65 5.83 20.86
N GLU A 66 19.33 5.36 19.82
CA GLU A 66 18.87 5.45 18.43
C GLU A 66 17.50 4.78 18.26
N ARG A 67 17.33 3.56 18.76
CA ARG A 67 16.04 2.85 18.74
C ARG A 67 14.95 3.58 19.52
N LEU A 68 15.30 4.21 20.64
CA LEU A 68 14.35 5.01 21.43
C LEU A 68 13.90 6.28 20.69
N PHE A 69 14.80 6.93 19.94
CA PHE A 69 14.43 8.06 19.07
C PHE A 69 13.62 7.64 17.85
N ALA A 70 13.94 6.49 17.26
CA ALA A 70 13.15 5.90 16.18
C ALA A 70 11.72 5.59 16.65
N LEU A 71 11.57 4.97 17.83
CA LEU A 71 10.25 4.74 18.45
C LEU A 71 9.49 6.06 18.62
N ARG A 72 10.17 7.12 19.05
CA ARG A 72 9.56 8.44 19.18
C ARG A 72 9.05 9.00 17.85
N SER A 73 9.73 8.72 16.74
CA SER A 73 9.30 9.25 15.43
C SER A 73 7.98 8.66 14.93
N VAL A 74 7.61 7.47 15.42
CA VAL A 74 6.41 6.75 14.96
C VAL A 74 5.21 6.87 15.92
N VAL A 75 5.44 7.30 17.17
CA VAL A 75 4.37 7.45 18.18
C VAL A 75 3.81 8.89 18.13
N PRO A 76 2.50 9.07 17.91
CA PRO A 76 1.88 10.38 17.96
C PRO A 76 1.79 10.90 19.42
N ASN A 77 1.93 12.21 19.61
CA ASN A 77 1.66 12.91 20.87
C ASN A 77 2.50 12.47 22.09
N ILE A 78 3.83 12.48 21.98
CA ILE A 78 4.71 12.20 23.12
C ILE A 78 4.60 13.31 24.16
N SER A 79 4.15 12.94 25.36
CA SER A 79 3.89 13.84 26.48
C SER A 79 5.16 14.48 27.00
N LYS A 80 6.24 13.69 27.13
CA LYS A 80 7.51 14.13 27.70
C LYS A 80 8.69 13.42 27.03
N MET A 81 9.84 14.10 26.98
CA MET A 81 11.05 13.60 26.32
C MET A 81 11.90 12.64 27.17
N ASP A 82 11.41 12.24 28.35
CA ASP A 82 12.10 11.25 29.17
C ASP A 82 11.83 9.82 28.68
N LYS A 83 12.80 8.94 28.93
CA LYS A 83 12.78 7.56 28.41
C LYS A 83 11.56 6.77 28.88
N ALA A 84 11.09 7.01 30.11
CA ALA A 84 9.96 6.29 30.67
C ALA A 84 8.64 6.74 30.03
N SER A 85 8.44 8.06 29.87
CA SER A 85 7.24 8.58 29.19
C SER A 85 7.18 8.15 27.73
N ILE A 86 8.28 8.16 26.99
CA ILE A 86 8.30 7.68 25.58
C ILE A 86 7.81 6.23 25.48
N ILE A 87 8.27 5.35 26.38
CA ILE A 87 7.85 3.95 26.38
C ILE A 87 6.39 3.82 26.82
N LYS A 88 5.97 4.58 27.83
CA LYS A 88 4.58 4.57 28.30
C LYS A 88 3.60 5.01 27.20
N ASP A 89 3.87 6.13 26.56
CA ASP A 89 3.03 6.69 25.50
C ASP A 89 2.99 5.72 24.29
N ALA A 90 4.10 5.04 23.99
CA ALA A 90 4.13 4.00 22.95
C ALA A 90 3.22 2.81 23.29
N ILE A 91 3.20 2.36 24.55
CA ILE A 91 2.33 1.26 25.00
C ILE A 91 0.85 1.67 24.89
N GLU A 92 0.53 2.89 25.34
CA GLU A 92 -0.84 3.44 25.27
C GLU A 92 -1.32 3.52 23.81
N TYR A 93 -0.46 3.99 22.90
CA TYR A 93 -0.79 4.05 21.48
C TYR A 93 -1.03 2.67 20.85
N ILE A 94 -0.23 1.66 21.19
CA ILE A 94 -0.45 0.28 20.70
C ILE A 94 -1.79 -0.27 21.20
N GLN A 95 -2.17 0.02 22.45
CA GLN A 95 -3.47 -0.39 22.99
C GLN A 95 -4.63 0.28 22.27
N GLU A 96 -4.53 1.58 21.99
CA GLU A 96 -5.52 2.31 21.20
C GLU A 96 -5.68 1.70 19.80
N LEU A 97 -4.57 1.39 19.12
CA LEU A 97 -4.60 0.75 17.79
C LEU A 97 -5.29 -0.62 17.83
N HIS A 98 -5.05 -1.44 18.85
CA HIS A 98 -5.73 -2.73 19.00
C HIS A 98 -7.24 -2.56 19.24
N GLU A 99 -7.65 -1.55 20.00
CA GLU A 99 -9.07 -1.25 20.22
C GLU A 99 -9.75 -0.77 18.93
N GLN A 100 -9.11 0.12 18.18
CA GLN A 100 -9.60 0.58 16.88
C GLN A 100 -9.73 -0.57 15.88
N GLU A 101 -8.73 -1.45 15.80
CA GLU A 101 -8.79 -2.64 14.94
C GLU A 101 -9.98 -3.53 15.31
N LYS A 102 -10.20 -3.78 16.61
CA LYS A 102 -11.32 -4.59 17.07
C LYS A 102 -12.67 -3.95 16.75
N ALA A 103 -12.80 -2.63 16.93
CA ALA A 103 -14.01 -1.88 16.62
C ALA A 103 -14.35 -1.97 15.12
N ILE A 104 -13.36 -1.73 14.25
CA ILE A 104 -13.54 -1.82 12.79
C ILE A 104 -13.91 -3.24 12.37
N ARG A 105 -13.23 -4.26 12.91
CA ARG A 105 -13.57 -5.67 12.63
C ARG A 105 -15.00 -6.01 13.05
N ALA A 106 -15.45 -5.53 14.21
CA ALA A 106 -16.83 -5.74 14.66
C ALA A 106 -17.86 -5.03 13.76
N GLU A 107 -17.55 -3.82 13.27
CA GLU A 107 -18.39 -3.09 12.32
C GLU A 107 -18.49 -3.83 10.98
N ILE A 108 -17.37 -4.33 10.46
CA ILE A 108 -17.34 -5.14 9.23
C ILE A 108 -18.25 -6.37 9.38
N LEU A 109 -18.09 -7.14 10.46
CA LEU A 109 -18.93 -8.33 10.71
C LEU A 109 -20.42 -7.97 10.79
N LYS A 110 -20.76 -6.85 11.43
CA LYS A 110 -22.14 -6.37 11.50
C LYS A 110 -22.70 -6.04 10.11
N LEU A 111 -21.92 -5.35 9.29
CA LEU A 111 -22.31 -5.00 7.92
C LEU A 111 -22.45 -6.24 7.03
N GLU A 112 -21.61 -7.25 7.21
CA GLU A 112 -21.71 -8.53 6.53
C GLU A 112 -23.00 -9.28 6.91
N ASP A 113 -23.34 -9.32 8.20
CA ASP A 113 -24.60 -9.90 8.69
C ASP A 113 -25.84 -9.15 8.18
N GLU A 114 -25.80 -7.82 8.13
CA GLU A 114 -26.88 -7.00 7.57
C GLU A 114 -27.04 -7.23 6.06
N ARG A 115 -25.95 -7.46 5.31
CA ARG A 115 -26.00 -7.87 3.89
C ARG A 115 -26.62 -9.25 3.69
N LEU A 116 -26.42 -10.20 4.60
CA LEU A 116 -27.04 -11.53 4.52
C LEU A 116 -28.54 -11.49 4.86
N LYS A 117 -28.97 -10.56 5.73
CA LYS A 117 -30.37 -10.39 6.12
C LYS A 117 -31.20 -9.58 5.12
N ASN A 118 -30.56 -8.67 4.38
CA ASN A 118 -31.16 -7.92 3.29
C ASN A 118 -30.42 -8.22 1.98
N PRO A 119 -30.70 -9.35 1.31
CA PRO A 119 -30.27 -9.53 -0.07
C PRO A 119 -31.04 -8.51 -0.91
N ILE A 120 -30.46 -7.33 -1.14
CA ILE A 120 -30.97 -6.40 -2.13
C ILE A 120 -30.82 -7.14 -3.48
N PRO A 121 -31.91 -7.52 -4.16
CA PRO A 121 -31.77 -7.97 -5.53
C PRO A 121 -31.27 -6.76 -6.31
N ILE A 122 -30.09 -6.87 -6.91
CA ILE A 122 -29.60 -5.89 -7.89
C ILE A 122 -30.54 -6.00 -9.10
N ILE A 123 -31.62 -5.22 -9.05
CA ILE A 123 -32.49 -4.94 -10.17
C ILE A 123 -31.93 -3.67 -10.80
N ASP A 124 -31.58 -3.78 -12.09
CA ASP A 124 -31.13 -2.72 -12.99
C ASP A 124 -31.70 -1.35 -12.61
N LEU A 125 -30.85 -0.48 -12.08
CA LEU A 125 -31.19 0.92 -11.93
C LEU A 125 -30.72 1.66 -13.18
N GLU A 126 -31.56 1.59 -14.22
CA GLU A 126 -31.62 2.59 -15.28
C GLU A 126 -31.68 3.98 -14.64
N ILE A 127 -30.61 4.77 -14.85
CA ILE A 127 -30.52 6.15 -14.43
C ILE A 127 -31.43 6.98 -15.34
N ASN A 128 -32.72 7.03 -15.01
CA ASN A 128 -33.65 7.99 -15.59
C ASN A 128 -33.63 9.25 -14.71
N ALA A 129 -32.62 10.08 -14.94
CA ALA A 129 -32.52 11.41 -14.35
C ALA A 129 -33.65 12.28 -14.89
N SER A 130 -34.65 12.60 -14.06
CA SER A 130 -35.50 13.76 -14.35
C SER A 130 -36.12 14.40 -13.10
N GLN A 131 -36.03 15.73 -13.14
CA GLN A 131 -36.90 16.74 -12.51
C GLN A 131 -36.50 17.29 -11.13
N SER A 132 -35.70 18.36 -11.16
CA SER A 132 -35.98 19.54 -10.33
C SER A 132 -36.26 20.75 -11.23
N LYS A 133 -37.44 21.34 -11.02
CA LYS A 133 -38.00 22.44 -11.81
C LYS A 133 -37.40 23.77 -11.35
N THR A 134 -36.85 24.57 -12.27
CA THR A 134 -36.92 26.04 -12.19
C THR A 134 -37.11 26.66 -13.57
N LYS A 135 -38.03 27.63 -13.65
CA LYS A 135 -38.47 28.37 -14.86
C LYS A 135 -37.42 29.42 -15.26
N LYS A 136 -37.03 29.50 -16.55
CA LYS A 136 -37.32 30.66 -17.45
C LYS A 136 -36.66 30.57 -18.84
N LYS A 137 -37.52 30.86 -19.83
CA LYS A 137 -37.34 31.59 -21.11
C LYS A 137 -36.73 30.87 -22.32
N ARG A 138 -37.56 30.85 -23.38
CA ARG A 138 -37.42 30.23 -24.71
C ARG A 138 -36.51 31.04 -25.65
N THR A 139 -36.18 30.37 -26.76
CA THR A 139 -35.59 30.81 -28.05
C THR A 139 -34.07 30.96 -28.00
N SER A 140 -33.25 30.28 -28.81
CA SER A 140 -33.40 29.91 -30.22
C SER A 140 -32.73 28.57 -30.54
N SER A 141 -33.28 27.90 -31.54
CA SER A 141 -32.72 26.74 -32.24
C SER A 141 -31.24 26.89 -32.58
N SER A 142 -30.42 25.94 -32.11
CA SER A 142 -29.21 25.52 -32.81
C SER A 142 -29.16 24.00 -32.77
N SER A 143 -29.70 23.39 -33.81
CA SER A 143 -29.32 22.06 -34.26
C SER A 143 -27.81 21.97 -34.41
N CYS A 144 -27.16 21.01 -33.75
CA CYS A 144 -25.81 20.60 -34.09
C CYS A 144 -25.83 19.10 -34.43
N SER A 145 -26.26 18.82 -35.66
CA SER A 145 -25.94 17.57 -36.36
C SER A 145 -24.72 17.84 -37.24
N SER A 146 -23.55 17.36 -36.82
CA SER A 146 -22.37 17.09 -37.68
C SER A 146 -21.41 16.26 -36.80
N GLY A 147 -21.08 15.00 -37.06
CA GLY A 147 -20.73 14.41 -38.34
C GLY A 147 -19.21 14.37 -38.47
N GLY A 148 -18.59 13.23 -38.11
CA GLY A 148 -17.27 12.84 -38.61
C GLY A 148 -16.08 12.96 -37.64
N THR A 149 -15.77 11.89 -36.92
CA THR A 149 -14.51 11.13 -37.02
C THR A 149 -14.30 10.29 -35.75
N THR A 150 -14.51 8.97 -35.89
CA THR A 150 -14.01 7.98 -34.94
C THR A 150 -12.48 7.97 -35.02
N ARG A 151 -11.82 8.90 -34.34
CA ARG A 151 -10.41 8.74 -33.99
C ARG A 151 -10.41 7.97 -32.67
N SER A 152 -10.15 6.67 -32.76
CA SER A 152 -9.85 5.84 -31.61
C SER A 152 -8.58 6.37 -30.95
N SER A 153 -8.70 7.37 -30.08
CA SER A 153 -7.56 7.84 -29.30
C SER A 153 -7.18 6.75 -28.30
N SER A 154 -5.93 6.28 -28.37
CA SER A 154 -5.31 5.44 -27.36
C SER A 154 -5.48 6.08 -25.98
N ILE A 155 -5.66 5.23 -24.98
CA ILE A 155 -5.79 5.67 -23.59
C ILE A 155 -4.38 5.96 -23.10
N ASP A 156 -4.16 7.17 -22.56
CA ASP A 156 -2.89 7.49 -21.93
C ASP A 156 -2.96 6.96 -20.50
N ILE A 157 -2.37 5.78 -20.32
CA ILE A 157 -2.26 5.13 -19.02
C ILE A 157 -0.98 5.63 -18.40
N VAL A 158 -1.14 6.40 -17.33
CA VAL A 158 -0.04 7.03 -16.61
C VAL A 158 0.66 6.00 -15.73
N GLU A 159 -0.12 5.10 -15.12
CA GLU A 159 0.42 4.10 -14.19
C GLU A 159 -0.54 2.92 -14.06
N LEU A 160 0.00 1.70 -14.15
CA LEU A 160 -0.70 0.47 -13.80
C LEU A 160 0.09 -0.23 -12.70
N ARG A 161 -0.57 -0.53 -11.58
CA ARG A 161 -0.04 -1.37 -10.52
C ARG A 161 -0.93 -2.58 -10.35
N VAL A 162 -0.34 -3.76 -10.45
CA VAL A 162 -1.01 -5.02 -10.14
C VAL A 162 -0.22 -5.69 -9.02
N SER A 163 -0.85 -5.82 -7.86
CA SER A 163 -0.25 -6.46 -6.68
C SER A 163 -1.21 -7.46 -6.06
N TYR A 164 -0.65 -8.39 -5.31
CA TYR A 164 -1.41 -9.40 -4.59
C TYR A 164 -1.72 -8.93 -3.17
N VAL A 165 -2.94 -9.17 -2.71
CA VAL A 165 -3.41 -8.77 -1.37
C VAL A 165 -4.19 -9.93 -0.75
N GLY A 166 -3.76 -10.45 0.40
CA GLY A 166 -4.42 -11.60 1.06
C GLY A 166 -4.21 -12.91 0.30
N GLU A 167 -5.01 -13.95 0.51
CA GLU A 167 -4.81 -15.28 -0.12
C GLU A 167 -5.48 -15.46 -1.49
N LYS A 168 -6.55 -14.71 -1.76
CA LYS A 168 -7.41 -14.91 -2.92
C LYS A 168 -7.76 -13.62 -3.64
N THR A 169 -7.05 -12.53 -3.35
CA THR A 169 -7.39 -11.21 -3.91
C THR A 169 -6.20 -10.59 -4.64
N LEU A 170 -6.51 -10.04 -5.81
CA LEU A 170 -5.60 -9.31 -6.66
C LEU A 170 -6.04 -7.85 -6.71
N TYR A 171 -5.12 -6.95 -6.37
CA TYR A 171 -5.31 -5.50 -6.36
C TYR A 171 -4.79 -4.91 -7.67
N ILE A 172 -5.65 -4.14 -8.34
CA ILE A 172 -5.35 -3.44 -9.58
C ILE A 172 -5.58 -1.96 -9.35
N SER A 173 -4.54 -1.14 -9.52
CA SER A 173 -4.65 0.31 -9.51
C SER A 173 -4.21 0.85 -10.87
N LEU A 174 -5.09 1.61 -11.51
CA LEU A 174 -4.89 2.19 -12.82
C LEU A 174 -5.09 3.70 -12.73
N THR A 175 -4.05 4.45 -13.09
CA THR A 175 -4.12 5.90 -13.27
C THR A 175 -4.12 6.20 -14.77
N CYS A 176 -5.15 6.88 -15.25
CA CYS A 176 -5.29 7.29 -16.64
C CYS A 176 -5.73 8.75 -16.76
N ASP A 177 -5.43 9.37 -17.89
CA ASP A 177 -5.94 10.72 -18.16
C ASP A 177 -7.43 10.69 -18.51
N LYS A 178 -8.17 11.70 -18.04
CA LYS A 178 -9.60 11.83 -18.30
C LYS A 178 -9.83 12.23 -19.75
N LYS A 179 -10.01 11.22 -20.62
CA LYS A 179 -10.50 11.39 -21.99
C LYS A 179 -11.93 10.85 -22.13
N THR A 180 -12.63 11.30 -23.16
CA THR A 180 -13.92 10.71 -23.57
C THR A 180 -13.70 9.23 -23.91
N ASP A 181 -14.64 8.38 -23.49
CA ASP A 181 -14.66 6.93 -23.77
C ASP A 181 -13.57 6.06 -23.11
N THR A 182 -12.60 6.65 -22.40
CA THR A 182 -11.60 5.88 -21.62
C THR A 182 -12.24 4.88 -20.67
N MET A 183 -13.34 5.27 -20.02
CA MET A 183 -14.07 4.38 -19.11
C MET A 183 -14.65 3.18 -19.83
N VAL A 184 -15.33 3.42 -20.95
CA VAL A 184 -16.02 2.40 -21.74
C VAL A 184 -15.03 1.36 -22.25
N LYS A 185 -13.90 1.80 -22.79
CA LYS A 185 -12.83 0.91 -23.28
C LYS A 185 -12.23 0.04 -22.17
N LEU A 186 -12.03 0.61 -20.99
CA LEU A 186 -11.52 -0.12 -19.84
C LEU A 186 -12.51 -1.15 -19.32
N CYS A 187 -13.80 -0.79 -19.22
CA CYS A 187 -14.85 -1.73 -18.87
C CYS A 187 -14.92 -2.88 -19.89
N GLN A 188 -14.87 -2.57 -21.18
CA GLN A 188 -14.88 -3.57 -22.25
C GLN A 188 -13.71 -4.57 -22.12
N VAL A 189 -12.52 -4.10 -21.77
CA VAL A 189 -11.38 -5.00 -21.53
C VAL A 189 -11.56 -5.83 -20.26
N PHE A 190 -12.00 -5.23 -19.15
CA PHE A 190 -12.26 -6.01 -17.94
C PHE A 190 -13.37 -7.06 -18.13
N GLU A 191 -14.40 -6.74 -18.92
CA GLU A 191 -15.44 -7.69 -19.34
C GLU A 191 -14.87 -8.82 -20.19
N SER A 192 -13.97 -8.52 -21.13
CA SER A 192 -13.32 -9.53 -21.96
C SER A 192 -12.47 -10.53 -21.15
N LEU A 193 -11.93 -10.06 -20.02
CA LEU A 193 -11.12 -10.87 -19.11
C LEU A 193 -11.96 -11.71 -18.14
N LYS A 194 -13.28 -11.49 -18.06
CA LYS A 194 -14.21 -12.22 -17.18
C LYS A 194 -13.72 -12.33 -15.72
N LEU A 195 -13.21 -11.22 -15.20
CA LEU A 195 -12.67 -11.16 -13.84
C LEU A 195 -13.80 -11.19 -12.80
N LYS A 196 -13.60 -11.90 -11.68
CA LYS A 196 -14.51 -11.87 -10.54
C LYS A 196 -14.23 -10.64 -9.67
N ILE A 197 -14.85 -9.51 -10.00
CA ILE A 197 -14.62 -8.24 -9.30
C ILE A 197 -15.35 -8.24 -7.96
N ILE A 198 -14.60 -8.09 -6.86
CA ILE A 198 -15.13 -7.92 -5.50
C ILE A 198 -15.55 -6.47 -5.27
N THR A 199 -14.69 -5.53 -5.66
CA THR A 199 -14.90 -4.09 -5.45
C THR A 199 -14.19 -3.31 -6.53
N ALA A 200 -14.86 -2.30 -7.10
CA ALA A 200 -14.26 -1.37 -8.05
C ALA A 200 -14.60 0.06 -7.64
N ASN A 201 -13.58 0.88 -7.46
CA ASN A 201 -13.68 2.29 -7.11
C ASN A 201 -13.09 3.14 -8.22
N ILE A 202 -13.74 4.26 -8.50
CA ILE A 202 -13.32 5.21 -9.52
C ILE A 202 -13.27 6.59 -8.87
N THR A 203 -12.10 7.21 -8.90
CA THR A 203 -11.87 8.54 -8.34
C THR A 203 -11.29 9.46 -9.43
N SER A 204 -11.93 10.60 -9.65
CA SER A 204 -11.46 11.62 -10.60
C SER A 204 -10.83 12.79 -9.85
N LEU A 205 -9.56 13.08 -10.09
CA LEU A 205 -8.82 14.19 -9.47
C LEU A 205 -8.03 14.97 -10.52
N SER A 206 -8.24 16.29 -10.61
CA SER A 206 -7.42 17.21 -11.42
C SER A 206 -7.19 16.77 -12.87
N GLY A 207 -8.22 16.25 -13.53
CA GLY A 207 -8.13 15.77 -14.92
C GLY A 207 -7.54 14.37 -15.08
N LYS A 208 -7.13 13.72 -13.99
CA LYS A 208 -6.75 12.30 -13.95
C LYS A 208 -7.86 11.46 -13.34
N LEU A 209 -7.86 10.18 -13.71
CA LEU A 209 -8.81 9.19 -13.29
C LEU A 209 -8.04 8.01 -12.69
N LEU A 210 -8.22 7.82 -11.38
CA LEU A 210 -7.72 6.67 -10.66
C LEU A 210 -8.83 5.62 -10.58
N LYS A 211 -8.52 4.39 -10.96
CA LYS A 211 -9.41 3.24 -10.84
C LYS A 211 -8.74 2.20 -9.99
N THR A 212 -9.43 1.72 -8.97
CA THR A 212 -8.95 0.67 -8.09
C THR A 212 -9.92 -0.48 -8.14
N VAL A 213 -9.44 -1.67 -8.48
CA VAL A 213 -10.25 -2.88 -8.64
C VAL A 213 -9.64 -4.00 -7.80
N PHE A 214 -10.47 -4.64 -6.99
CA PHE A 214 -10.17 -5.86 -6.27
C PHE A 214 -10.83 -7.03 -6.99
N VAL A 215 -10.01 -8.01 -7.36
CA VAL A 215 -10.43 -9.18 -8.13
C VAL A 215 -10.15 -10.44 -7.31
N GLU A 216 -11.13 -11.33 -7.21
CA GLU A 216 -10.93 -12.65 -6.62
C GLU A 216 -10.20 -13.55 -7.62
N ALA A 217 -9.10 -14.16 -7.19
CA ALA A 217 -8.26 -15.04 -8.00
C ALA A 217 -7.67 -16.16 -7.14
N GLU A 218 -7.79 -17.40 -7.61
CA GLU A 218 -7.15 -18.57 -7.01
C GLU A 218 -5.64 -18.53 -7.19
N GLU A 219 -4.87 -19.16 -6.28
CA GLU A 219 -3.41 -19.08 -6.24
C GLU A 219 -2.73 -19.51 -7.55
N GLU A 220 -3.24 -20.56 -8.18
CA GLU A 220 -2.69 -21.12 -9.42
C GLU A 220 -2.94 -20.21 -10.64
N GLU A 221 -3.96 -19.36 -10.60
CA GLU A 221 -4.37 -18.52 -11.72
C GLU A 221 -3.83 -17.09 -11.62
N LYS A 222 -3.28 -16.68 -10.47
CA LYS A 222 -2.89 -15.26 -10.21
C LYS A 222 -1.89 -14.72 -11.21
N ASP A 223 -0.84 -15.48 -11.50
CA ASP A 223 0.21 -15.04 -12.41
C ASP A 223 -0.30 -14.96 -13.85
N GLN A 224 -1.16 -15.91 -14.24
CA GLN A 224 -1.80 -15.87 -15.55
C GLN A 224 -2.75 -14.68 -15.67
N LEU A 225 -3.51 -14.38 -14.62
CA LEU A 225 -4.45 -13.26 -14.58
C LEU A 225 -3.70 -11.93 -14.64
N LYS A 226 -2.63 -11.79 -13.86
CA LYS A 226 -1.76 -10.61 -13.86
C LYS A 226 -1.21 -10.35 -15.26
N LEU A 227 -0.63 -11.37 -15.90
CA LEU A 227 -0.05 -11.24 -17.23
C LEU A 227 -1.11 -10.93 -18.29
N LYS A 228 -2.31 -11.51 -18.18
CA LYS A 228 -3.46 -11.17 -19.05
C LYS A 228 -3.89 -9.72 -18.88
N ILE A 229 -3.97 -9.21 -17.64
CA ILE A 229 -4.33 -7.83 -17.35
C ILE A 229 -3.28 -6.88 -17.93
N GLU A 230 -2.00 -7.09 -17.63
CA GLU A 230 -0.91 -6.26 -18.15
C GLU A 230 -0.91 -6.24 -19.69
N LYS A 231 -1.08 -7.40 -20.33
CA LYS A 231 -1.16 -7.50 -21.80
C LYS A 231 -2.38 -6.79 -22.37
N ALA A 232 -3.55 -6.93 -21.75
CA ALA A 232 -4.78 -6.31 -22.23
C ALA A 232 -4.74 -4.77 -22.07
N ILE A 233 -4.16 -4.31 -20.97
CA ILE A 233 -3.94 -2.89 -20.70
C ILE A 233 -2.86 -2.30 -21.64
N ALA A 234 -1.81 -3.06 -21.98
CA ALA A 234 -0.83 -2.63 -22.98
C ALA A 234 -1.46 -2.48 -24.38
N THR A 235 -2.30 -3.43 -24.79
CA THR A 235 -2.99 -3.41 -26.10
C THR A 235 -3.87 -2.17 -26.28
N MET A 236 -4.53 -1.68 -25.22
CA MET A 236 -5.36 -0.46 -25.30
C MET A 236 -4.56 0.86 -25.24
N SER A 237 -3.32 0.79 -24.76
CA SER A 237 -2.41 1.93 -24.67
C SER A 237 -1.62 2.14 -25.97
N ASP A 238 -1.47 1.09 -26.79
CA ASP A 238 -0.72 1.16 -28.04
C ASP A 238 -1.56 1.83 -29.16
N PRO A 239 -1.06 2.90 -29.81
CA PRO A 239 -1.76 3.55 -30.92
C PRO A 239 -1.82 2.75 -32.24
N GLN A 240 -1.18 1.57 -32.31
CA GLN A 240 -1.15 0.73 -33.52
C GLN A 240 -1.44 -0.75 -33.18
N SER A 241 -2.70 -1.15 -33.20
CA SER A 241 -3.03 -2.51 -33.66
C SER A 241 -4.40 -2.55 -34.35
N PRO A 242 -4.46 -3.01 -35.61
CA PRO A 242 -5.70 -3.18 -36.34
C PRO A 242 -6.52 -4.32 -35.72
N LEU A 243 -7.82 -4.08 -35.59
CA LEU A 243 -8.83 -5.11 -35.40
C LEU A 243 -8.73 -6.13 -36.54
N GLN A 244 -8.56 -7.40 -36.19
CA GLN A 244 -9.11 -8.52 -36.96
C GLN A 244 -9.68 -9.55 -36.00
#